data_AF-A0A916ZXJ2-F1
#
_entry.id   AF-A0A916ZXJ2-F1
#
_cell.length_a   1.000
_cell.length_b   1.000
_cell.length_c   1.000
_cell.angle_alpha   90.00
_cell.angle_beta   90.00
_cell.angle_gamma   90.00
#
_symmetry.space_group_name_H-M   'P 1'
#
loop_
_entity.id
_entity.type
_entity.pdbx_description
1 polymer ?
#
loop_
_entity_poly.entity_id
_entity_poly.type
_entity_poly.pdbx_seq_one_letter_code
_entity_poly.pdbx_strand_id
1 'polypeptide(L)'
;MSNSPLNDDDTLMAFKAKGDGRQRAFPVSWKTLKSAILALVPASQDFSPAIAAEQKARATADSTLSDAVAAEAQKRAAGDQASADAIAAEAKARADAVSAEAKARGDADAALGTRVKAIEDKPLIRIERYTGVVTGSAGLATIDIAKPFTAPPIGAVVTTWVGSQMITGTVTATMKSSAIVQVMKSVATVLIGASPFGVAPAGTPVTIELIGY
;
A
#
# COMPACT_ATOMS: atom_id res chain seq x y z
N MET A 1 67.94 46.22 78.48
CA MET A 1 68.94 45.35 77.82
C MET A 1 68.81 45.61 76.33
N SER A 2 69.80 46.26 75.73
CA SER A 2 69.84 46.46 74.27
C SER A 2 70.26 45.13 73.64
N ASN A 3 69.37 44.48 72.89
CA ASN A 3 69.77 43.33 72.07
C ASN A 3 70.55 43.85 70.88
N SER A 4 71.87 43.63 70.89
CA SER A 4 72.69 43.85 69.69
C SER A 4 72.24 42.86 68.61
N PRO A 5 72.06 43.30 67.36
CA PRO A 5 71.73 42.40 66.25
C PRO A 5 72.87 41.40 66.03
N LEU A 6 72.51 40.16 65.66
CA LEU A 6 73.47 39.11 65.31
C LEU A 6 74.28 39.54 64.07
N ASN A 7 75.59 39.45 64.14
CA ASN A 7 76.51 39.73 63.03
C ASN A 7 76.57 38.55 62.06
N ASP A 8 76.92 38.82 60.80
CA ASP A 8 77.00 37.77 59.76
C ASP A 8 78.07 36.69 60.09
N ASP A 9 79.06 37.02 60.92
CA ASP A 9 80.10 36.10 61.42
C ASP A 9 79.71 35.38 62.72
N ASP A 10 78.55 35.68 63.32
CA ASP A 10 78.10 35.01 64.52
C ASP A 10 77.84 33.52 64.24
N THR A 11 78.42 32.68 65.08
CA THR A 11 78.33 31.23 64.95
C THR A 11 77.12 30.71 65.72
N LEU A 12 76.15 30.14 65.02
CA LEU A 12 75.03 29.45 65.62
C LEU A 12 75.29 27.94 65.67
N MET A 13 74.77 27.27 66.70
CA MET A 13 74.86 25.82 66.80
C MET A 13 73.63 25.21 66.14
N ALA A 14 73.82 24.60 64.97
CA ALA A 14 72.78 23.78 64.34
C ALA A 14 72.87 22.35 64.89
N PHE A 15 71.73 21.79 65.27
CA PHE A 15 71.65 20.41 65.76
C PHE A 15 71.13 19.52 64.64
N LYS A 16 71.93 18.52 64.24
CA LYS A 16 71.47 17.48 63.33
C LYS A 16 71.21 16.21 64.14
N ALA A 17 69.97 15.75 64.13
CA ALA A 17 69.61 14.45 64.70
C ALA A 17 70.22 13.34 63.83
N LYS A 18 70.95 12.40 64.45
CA LYS A 18 71.28 11.14 63.80
C LYS A 18 70.11 10.16 64.00
N GLY A 19 69.96 9.21 63.08
CA GLY A 19 68.96 8.13 63.18
C GLY A 19 69.12 7.19 64.39
N ASP A 20 70.15 7.40 65.23
CA ASP A 20 70.41 6.69 66.49
C ASP A 20 69.93 7.46 67.75
N GLY A 21 69.22 8.58 67.56
CA GLY A 21 68.68 9.40 68.65
C GLY A 21 69.68 10.38 69.29
N ARG A 22 70.95 10.38 68.89
CA ARG A 22 71.95 11.35 69.37
C ARG A 22 71.96 12.60 68.49
N GLN A 23 72.02 13.78 69.11
CA GLN A 23 72.19 15.04 68.39
C GLN A 23 73.67 15.44 68.35
N ARG A 24 74.16 15.84 67.17
CA ARG A 24 75.47 16.47 67.04
C ARG A 24 75.28 17.95 66.70
N ALA A 25 75.87 18.79 67.54
CA ALA A 25 75.97 20.22 67.27
C ALA A 25 77.10 20.47 66.26
N PHE A 26 76.82 21.27 65.24
CA PHE A 26 77.82 21.76 64.31
C PHE A 26 77.72 23.28 64.22
N PRO A 27 78.86 24.00 64.20
CA PRO A 27 78.85 25.43 64.01
C PRO A 27 78.39 25.75 62.58
N VAL A 28 77.38 26.61 62.46
CA VAL A 28 76.92 27.18 61.19
C VAL A 28 76.95 28.69 61.34
N SER A 29 77.59 29.39 60.40
CA SER A 29 77.58 30.85 60.42
C SER A 29 76.17 31.36 60.15
N TRP A 30 75.79 32.46 60.80
CA TRP A 30 74.54 33.16 60.52
C TRP A 30 74.42 33.51 59.03
N LYS A 31 75.53 33.91 58.39
CA LYS A 31 75.63 34.13 56.94
C LYS A 31 75.19 32.94 56.09
N THR A 32 75.61 31.72 56.44
CA THR A 32 75.23 30.49 55.71
C THR A 32 73.74 30.19 55.85
N LEU A 33 73.20 30.32 57.06
CA LEU A 33 71.77 30.07 57.33
C LEU A 33 70.89 31.09 56.60
N LYS A 34 71.24 32.38 56.70
CA LYS A 34 70.58 33.49 55.99
C LYS A 34 70.58 33.27 54.49
N SER A 35 71.70 32.80 53.93
CA SER A 35 71.81 32.48 52.49
C SER A 35 70.90 31.31 52.07
N ALA A 36 70.83 30.25 52.88
CA ALA A 36 69.95 29.10 52.59
C ALA A 36 68.46 29.45 52.68
N ILE A 37 68.08 30.25 53.69
CA ILE A 37 66.71 30.76 53.82
C ILE A 37 66.37 31.66 52.63
N LEU A 38 67.28 32.57 52.27
CA LEU A 38 67.09 33.48 51.14
C LEU A 38 67.00 32.74 49.79
N ALA A 39 67.59 31.54 49.66
CA ALA A 39 67.45 30.69 48.48
C ALA A 39 66.14 29.88 48.46
N LEU A 40 65.53 29.58 49.62
CA LEU A 40 64.27 28.85 49.70
C LEU A 40 63.05 29.74 49.39
N VAL A 41 63.12 31.02 49.75
CA VAL A 41 62.07 32.01 49.48
C VAL A 41 61.71 32.11 47.98
N PRO A 42 62.65 32.33 47.04
CA PRO A 42 62.32 32.41 45.61
C PRO A 42 61.77 31.09 45.07
N ALA A 43 62.32 29.95 45.47
CA ALA A 43 61.80 28.64 45.05
C ALA A 43 60.34 28.42 45.49
N SER A 44 59.96 28.86 46.69
CA SER A 44 58.57 28.81 47.15
C SER A 44 57.65 29.79 46.40
N GLN A 45 58.19 30.94 45.99
CA GLN A 45 57.48 31.94 45.19
C GLN A 45 57.26 31.49 43.74
N ASP A 46 58.09 30.61 43.20
CA ASP A 46 57.95 30.08 41.83
C ASP A 46 56.85 29.01 41.71
N PHE A 47 56.54 28.26 42.77
CA PHE A 47 55.48 27.25 42.74
C PHE A 47 54.07 27.84 42.71
N SER A 48 53.83 28.96 43.43
CA SER A 48 52.51 29.59 43.48
C SER A 48 51.96 30.05 42.11
N PRO A 49 52.71 30.79 41.27
CA PRO A 49 52.23 31.19 39.94
C PRO A 49 52.11 30.01 38.98
N ALA A 50 52.97 28.99 39.09
CA ALA A 50 52.87 27.78 38.27
C ALA A 50 51.58 27.00 38.57
N ILE A 51 51.25 26.83 39.85
CA ILE A 51 49.99 26.19 40.27
C ILE A 51 48.78 26.99 39.78
N ALA A 52 48.81 28.32 39.92
CA ALA A 52 47.71 29.18 39.45
C ALA A 52 47.52 29.10 37.93
N ALA A 53 48.62 29.03 37.17
CA ALA A 53 48.57 28.87 35.71
C ALA A 53 47.98 27.51 35.30
N GLU A 54 48.41 26.42 35.94
CA GLU A 54 47.87 25.08 35.72
C GLU A 54 46.38 25.00 36.06
N GLN A 55 45.96 25.57 37.20
CA GLN A 55 44.55 25.64 37.60
C GLN A 55 43.71 26.39 36.56
N LYS A 56 44.21 27.53 36.06
CA LYS A 56 43.53 28.30 35.01
C LYS A 56 43.43 27.49 33.70
N ALA A 57 44.50 26.80 33.30
CA ALA A 57 44.51 25.97 32.10
C ALA A 57 43.50 24.83 32.20
N ARG A 58 43.42 24.15 33.35
CA ARG A 58 42.42 23.10 33.62
C ARG A 58 41.00 23.64 33.57
N ALA A 59 40.72 24.77 34.23
CA ALA A 59 39.40 25.38 34.19
C ALA A 59 38.96 25.75 32.76
N THR A 60 39.87 26.26 31.93
CA THR A 60 39.60 26.53 30.52
C THR A 60 39.36 25.25 29.72
N ALA A 61 40.15 24.19 29.96
CA ALA A 61 39.97 22.91 29.30
C ALA A 61 38.63 22.26 29.68
N ASP A 62 38.26 22.29 30.96
CA ASP A 62 36.99 21.77 31.47
C ASP A 62 35.79 22.51 30.87
N SER A 63 35.86 23.85 30.80
CA SER A 63 34.83 24.66 30.14
C SER A 63 34.70 24.29 28.66
N THR A 64 35.83 24.18 27.95
CA THR A 64 35.84 23.84 26.52
C THR A 64 35.25 22.45 26.27
N LEU A 65 35.61 21.46 27.10
CA LEU A 65 35.06 20.12 27.00
C LEU A 65 33.56 20.09 27.31
N SER A 66 33.13 20.84 28.34
CA SER A 66 31.72 20.95 28.71
C SER A 66 30.88 21.53 27.56
N ASP A 67 31.35 22.61 26.92
CA ASP A 67 30.69 23.23 25.78
C ASP A 67 30.63 22.27 24.57
N ALA A 68 31.72 21.56 24.29
CA ALA A 68 31.78 20.59 23.21
C ALA A 68 30.81 19.42 23.41
N VAL A 69 30.73 18.90 24.65
CA VAL A 69 29.79 17.83 25.01
C VAL A 69 28.34 18.31 24.89
N ALA A 70 28.03 19.53 25.36
CA ALA A 70 26.70 20.11 25.25
C ALA A 70 26.28 20.30 23.78
N ALA A 71 27.18 20.80 22.93
CA ALA A 71 26.91 20.97 21.50
C ALA A 71 26.69 19.63 20.78
N GLU A 72 27.48 18.61 21.08
CA GLU A 72 27.29 17.26 20.53
C GLU A 72 25.96 16.65 20.99
N ALA A 73 25.61 16.80 22.27
CA ALA A 73 24.33 16.33 22.80
C ALA A 73 23.13 16.98 22.07
N GLN A 74 23.21 18.29 21.80
CA GLN A 74 22.19 19.00 21.02
C GLN A 74 22.10 18.48 19.58
N LYS A 75 23.24 18.24 18.91
CA LYS A 75 23.26 17.68 17.54
C LYS A 75 22.66 16.29 17.48
N ARG A 76 22.95 15.43 18.46
CA ARG A 76 22.36 14.09 18.54
C ARG A 76 20.84 14.17 18.77
N ALA A 77 20.39 14.98 19.71
CA ALA A 77 18.97 15.18 19.95
C ALA A 77 18.23 15.68 18.70
N ALA A 78 18.82 16.62 17.96
CA ALA A 78 18.26 17.10 16.70
C ALA A 78 18.23 16.01 15.61
N GLY A 79 19.28 15.19 15.51
CA GLY A 79 19.34 14.07 14.57
C GLY A 79 18.34 12.96 14.90
N ASP A 80 18.16 12.65 16.18
CA ASP A 80 17.18 11.69 16.66
C ASP A 80 15.75 12.16 16.35
N GLN A 81 15.46 13.45 16.60
CA GLN A 81 14.17 14.05 16.27
C GLN A 81 13.90 14.01 14.75
N ALA A 82 14.88 14.40 13.93
CA ALA A 82 14.73 14.36 12.48
C ALA A 82 14.48 12.94 11.96
N SER A 83 15.16 11.95 12.55
CA SER A 83 14.95 10.53 12.22
C SER A 83 13.57 10.05 12.62
N ALA A 84 13.09 10.43 13.81
CA ALA A 84 11.74 10.10 14.28
C ALA A 84 10.66 10.72 13.37
N ASP A 85 10.82 11.98 12.98
CA ASP A 85 9.89 12.66 12.07
C ASP A 85 9.86 12.00 10.69
N ALA A 86 11.02 11.63 10.15
CA ALA A 86 11.12 10.93 8.87
C ALA A 86 10.45 9.55 8.92
N ILE A 87 10.66 8.79 9.99
CA ILE A 87 10.01 7.49 10.21
C ILE A 87 8.49 7.65 10.30
N ALA A 88 8.01 8.66 11.04
CA ALA A 88 6.58 8.92 11.18
C ALA A 88 5.93 9.32 9.84
N ALA A 89 6.60 10.16 9.05
CA ALA A 89 6.15 10.56 7.73
C ALA A 89 6.07 9.36 6.76
N GLU A 90 7.11 8.51 6.73
CA GLU A 90 7.12 7.29 5.92
C GLU A 90 6.04 6.31 6.34
N ALA A 91 5.86 6.09 7.65
CA ALA A 91 4.80 5.22 8.17
C ALA A 91 3.41 5.70 7.75
N LYS A 92 3.17 7.02 7.82
CA LYS A 92 1.93 7.62 7.34
C LYS A 92 1.75 7.43 5.83
N ALA A 93 2.79 7.72 5.03
CA ALA A 93 2.73 7.57 3.57
C ALA A 93 2.39 6.13 3.16
N ARG A 94 2.98 5.13 3.83
CA ARG A 94 2.67 3.72 3.60
C ARG A 94 1.22 3.37 3.97
N ALA A 95 0.73 3.87 5.11
CA ALA A 95 -0.66 3.63 5.54
C ALA A 95 -1.67 4.25 4.56
N ASP A 96 -1.41 5.46 4.08
CA ASP A 96 -2.24 6.16 3.08
C ASP A 96 -2.23 5.38 1.75
N ALA A 97 -1.07 4.90 1.30
CA ALA A 97 -0.93 4.13 0.06
C ALA A 97 -1.70 2.80 0.11
N VAL A 98 -1.60 2.05 1.22
CA VAL A 98 -2.35 0.80 1.42
C VAL A 98 -3.86 1.08 1.42
N SER A 99 -4.30 2.15 2.08
CA SER A 99 -5.71 2.53 2.12
C SER A 99 -6.24 2.91 0.73
N ALA A 100 -5.45 3.64 -0.06
CA ALA A 100 -5.80 4.00 -1.43
C ALA A 100 -5.89 2.78 -2.35
N GLU A 101 -4.94 1.84 -2.25
CA GLU A 101 -4.97 0.59 -3.01
C GLU A 101 -6.21 -0.27 -2.65
N ALA A 102 -6.49 -0.43 -1.35
CA ALA A 102 -7.65 -1.19 -0.89
C ALA A 102 -8.96 -0.60 -1.44
N LYS A 103 -9.08 0.74 -1.43
CA LYS A 103 -10.21 1.43 -2.03
C LYS A 103 -10.29 1.20 -3.54
N ALA A 104 -9.19 1.33 -4.27
CA ALA A 104 -9.16 1.14 -5.72
C ALA A 104 -9.58 -0.29 -6.12
N ARG A 105 -9.14 -1.31 -5.37
CA ARG A 105 -9.56 -2.71 -5.58
C ARG A 105 -11.05 -2.88 -5.31
N GLY A 106 -11.57 -2.34 -4.21
CA GLY A 106 -13.00 -2.41 -3.89
C GLY A 106 -13.89 -1.73 -4.95
N ASP A 107 -13.48 -0.56 -5.44
CA ASP A 107 -14.20 0.15 -6.51
C ASP A 107 -14.17 -0.66 -7.83
N ALA A 108 -13.02 -1.27 -8.15
CA ALA A 108 -12.87 -2.12 -9.34
C ALA A 108 -13.73 -3.38 -9.27
N ASP A 109 -13.77 -4.05 -8.12
CA ASP A 109 -14.60 -5.24 -7.90
C ASP A 109 -16.10 -4.90 -8.00
N ALA A 110 -16.53 -3.77 -7.44
CA ALA A 110 -17.91 -3.30 -7.56
C ALA A 110 -18.30 -3.00 -9.02
N ALA A 111 -17.40 -2.36 -9.77
CA ALA A 111 -17.59 -2.09 -11.20
C ALA A 111 -17.66 -3.39 -12.01
N LEU A 112 -16.78 -4.35 -11.72
CA LEU A 112 -16.79 -5.66 -12.37
C LEU A 112 -18.09 -6.43 -12.06
N GLY A 113 -18.51 -6.46 -10.80
CA GLY A 113 -19.77 -7.09 -10.39
C GLY A 113 -20.98 -6.52 -11.12
N THR A 114 -21.02 -5.20 -11.28
CA THR A 114 -22.07 -4.52 -12.06
C THR A 114 -22.06 -4.95 -13.53
N ARG A 115 -20.88 -5.03 -14.15
CA ARG A 115 -20.73 -5.45 -15.56
C ARG A 115 -21.10 -6.92 -15.78
N VAL A 116 -20.71 -7.79 -14.85
CA VAL A 116 -21.06 -9.22 -14.88
C VAL A 116 -22.57 -9.39 -14.76
N LYS A 117 -23.19 -8.74 -13.77
CA LYS A 117 -24.66 -8.79 -13.60
C LYS A 117 -25.40 -8.29 -14.84
N ALA A 118 -24.92 -7.21 -15.47
CA ALA A 118 -25.50 -6.71 -16.71
C ALA A 118 -25.36 -7.67 -17.91
N ILE A 119 -24.44 -8.63 -17.87
CA ILE A 119 -24.31 -9.69 -18.86
C ILE A 119 -25.22 -10.87 -18.50
N GLU A 120 -25.25 -11.27 -17.23
CA GLU A 120 -26.12 -12.35 -16.73
C GLU A 120 -27.61 -12.03 -16.91
N ASP A 121 -27.99 -10.76 -16.71
CA ASP A 121 -29.37 -10.29 -16.89
C ASP A 121 -29.77 -10.20 -18.38
N LYS A 122 -28.83 -10.29 -19.34
CA LYS A 122 -29.20 -10.25 -20.76
C LYS A 122 -29.96 -11.51 -21.14
N PRO A 123 -31.18 -11.40 -21.70
CA PRO A 123 -31.90 -12.57 -22.14
C PRO A 123 -31.10 -13.27 -23.24
N LEU A 124 -31.02 -14.60 -23.16
CA LEU A 124 -30.38 -15.43 -24.17
C LEU A 124 -31.29 -15.55 -25.39
N ILE A 125 -30.71 -15.53 -26.60
CA ILE A 125 -31.44 -15.90 -27.80
C ILE A 125 -31.76 -17.39 -27.69
N ARG A 126 -33.05 -17.72 -27.81
CA ARG A 126 -33.56 -19.07 -27.89
C ARG A 126 -33.93 -19.38 -29.34
N ILE A 127 -33.59 -20.59 -29.78
CA ILE A 127 -34.04 -21.16 -31.05
C ILE A 127 -34.83 -22.42 -30.71
N GLU A 128 -36.13 -22.40 -30.98
CA GLU A 128 -37.03 -23.47 -30.59
C GLU A 128 -37.89 -23.88 -31.78
N ARG A 129 -38.17 -25.18 -31.89
CA ARG A 129 -39.05 -25.72 -32.92
C ARG A 129 -40.38 -26.11 -32.33
N TYR A 130 -41.44 -25.71 -33.02
CA TYR A 130 -42.81 -26.00 -32.62
C TYR A 130 -43.55 -26.63 -33.78
N THR A 131 -44.39 -27.61 -33.49
CA THR A 131 -45.24 -28.26 -34.47
C THR A 131 -46.69 -27.95 -34.14
N GLY A 132 -47.44 -27.51 -35.13
CA GLY A 132 -48.89 -27.36 -35.06
C GLY A 132 -49.58 -28.12 -36.17
N VAL A 133 -50.90 -28.01 -36.19
CA VAL A 133 -51.74 -28.59 -37.24
C VAL A 133 -52.63 -27.51 -37.82
N VAL A 134 -52.86 -27.59 -39.12
CA VAL A 134 -53.84 -26.73 -39.80
C VAL A 134 -55.23 -27.00 -39.24
N THR A 135 -55.95 -25.95 -38.89
CA THR A 135 -57.36 -26.01 -38.48
C THR A 135 -58.24 -25.39 -39.55
N GLY A 136 -59.38 -26.05 -39.84
CA GLY A 136 -60.31 -25.60 -40.88
C GLY A 136 -59.75 -25.69 -42.31
N SER A 137 -60.36 -24.95 -43.23
CA SER A 137 -60.08 -25.01 -44.68
C SER A 137 -59.21 -23.87 -45.21
N ALA A 138 -58.81 -22.91 -44.37
CA ALA A 138 -58.03 -21.74 -44.78
C ALA A 138 -56.51 -21.98 -44.86
N GLY A 139 -56.04 -23.19 -44.47
CA GLY A 139 -54.60 -23.49 -44.40
C GLY A 139 -53.88 -22.77 -43.26
N LEU A 140 -54.62 -22.29 -42.26
CA LEU A 140 -54.03 -21.61 -41.11
C LEU A 140 -53.75 -22.62 -39.99
N ALA A 141 -52.55 -22.56 -39.43
CA ALA A 141 -52.19 -23.25 -38.20
C ALA A 141 -51.85 -22.21 -37.13
N THR A 142 -52.47 -22.35 -35.96
CA THR A 142 -52.08 -21.64 -34.74
C THR A 142 -51.16 -22.55 -33.95
N ILE A 143 -50.00 -22.03 -33.58
CA ILE A 143 -48.98 -22.76 -32.85
C ILE A 143 -48.82 -22.10 -31.49
N ASP A 144 -49.09 -22.85 -30.44
CA ASP A 144 -48.92 -22.38 -29.06
C ASP A 144 -47.47 -22.60 -28.60
N ILE A 145 -46.89 -21.56 -28.03
CA ILE A 145 -45.52 -21.54 -27.54
C ILE A 145 -45.59 -21.75 -26.02
N ALA A 146 -45.22 -22.95 -25.57
CA ALA A 146 -45.33 -23.34 -24.16
C ALA A 146 -44.55 -22.42 -23.21
N LYS A 147 -43.40 -21.90 -23.66
CA LYS A 147 -42.61 -20.90 -22.93
C LYS A 147 -42.60 -19.58 -23.71
N PRO A 148 -43.34 -18.55 -23.27
CA PRO A 148 -43.38 -17.29 -24.00
C PRO A 148 -41.99 -16.68 -24.21
N PHE A 149 -41.83 -16.03 -25.36
CA PHE A 149 -40.70 -15.13 -25.62
C PHE A 149 -40.96 -13.78 -24.92
N THR A 150 -39.89 -13.12 -24.51
CA THR A 150 -39.87 -11.78 -23.93
C THR A 150 -40.43 -10.74 -24.91
N ALA A 151 -40.15 -10.92 -26.20
CA ALA A 151 -40.68 -10.15 -27.34
C ALA A 151 -41.17 -11.09 -28.46
N PRO A 152 -42.04 -10.65 -29.39
CA PRO A 152 -42.44 -11.47 -30.53
C PRO A 152 -41.22 -12.03 -31.28
N PRO A 153 -41.06 -13.37 -31.40
CA PRO A 153 -39.93 -13.97 -32.06
C PRO A 153 -40.02 -13.82 -33.59
N ILE A 154 -38.91 -13.98 -34.28
CA ILE A 154 -38.90 -14.16 -35.72
C ILE A 154 -39.12 -15.63 -36.01
N GLY A 155 -40.06 -15.94 -36.91
CA GLY A 155 -40.42 -17.31 -37.24
C GLY A 155 -40.22 -17.64 -38.71
N ALA A 156 -39.81 -18.88 -38.98
CA ALA A 156 -39.77 -19.45 -40.32
C ALA A 156 -40.42 -20.84 -40.33
N VAL A 157 -41.05 -21.20 -41.44
CA VAL A 157 -41.58 -22.55 -41.64
C VAL A 157 -40.43 -23.48 -42.02
N VAL A 158 -40.30 -24.59 -41.29
CA VAL A 158 -39.39 -25.67 -41.64
C VAL A 158 -40.05 -26.49 -42.74
N THR A 159 -39.59 -26.29 -43.98
CA THR A 159 -40.11 -27.04 -45.12
C THR A 159 -39.75 -28.51 -44.97
N THR A 160 -40.75 -29.38 -45.05
CA THR A 160 -40.59 -30.81 -44.79
C THR A 160 -41.50 -31.65 -45.69
N TRP A 161 -41.23 -32.95 -45.78
CA TRP A 161 -42.06 -33.90 -46.50
C TRP A 161 -43.01 -34.62 -45.56
N VAL A 162 -44.28 -34.70 -45.93
CA VAL A 162 -45.31 -35.49 -45.24
C VAL A 162 -45.91 -36.46 -46.25
N GLY A 163 -45.49 -37.72 -46.17
CA GLY A 163 -45.74 -38.70 -47.23
C GLY A 163 -45.10 -38.24 -48.55
N SER A 164 -45.87 -38.26 -49.64
CA SER A 164 -45.41 -37.86 -50.98
C SER A 164 -45.60 -36.37 -51.29
N GLN A 165 -45.90 -35.54 -50.30
CA GLN A 165 -46.18 -34.12 -50.50
C GLN A 165 -45.29 -33.26 -49.61
N MET A 166 -44.77 -32.18 -50.17
CA MET A 166 -44.01 -31.18 -49.45
C MET A 166 -44.95 -30.21 -48.74
N ILE A 167 -44.66 -29.95 -47.47
CA ILE A 167 -45.32 -28.93 -46.65
C ILE A 167 -44.39 -27.74 -46.54
N THR A 168 -44.90 -26.56 -46.89
CA THR A 168 -44.20 -25.28 -46.79
C THR A 168 -45.18 -24.19 -46.35
N GLY A 169 -44.72 -22.96 -46.24
CA GLY A 169 -45.59 -21.86 -45.82
C GLY A 169 -44.82 -20.64 -45.35
N THR A 170 -45.57 -19.72 -44.74
CA THR A 170 -45.02 -18.48 -44.18
C THR A 170 -45.62 -18.24 -42.81
N VAL A 171 -44.79 -17.82 -41.85
CA VAL A 171 -45.26 -17.32 -40.57
C VAL A 171 -45.83 -15.92 -40.80
N THR A 172 -47.14 -15.75 -40.59
CA THR A 172 -47.86 -14.52 -40.93
C THR A 172 -48.00 -13.58 -39.73
N ALA A 173 -47.95 -14.12 -38.51
CA ALA A 173 -47.90 -13.35 -37.28
C ALA A 173 -47.14 -14.14 -36.21
N THR A 174 -46.37 -13.43 -35.40
CA THR A 174 -45.78 -13.96 -34.17
C THR A 174 -46.19 -13.10 -32.99
N MET A 175 -46.46 -13.76 -31.87
CA MET A 175 -46.74 -13.19 -30.57
C MET A 175 -45.79 -13.82 -29.57
N LYS A 176 -45.79 -13.32 -28.33
CA LYS A 176 -44.93 -13.88 -27.27
C LYS A 176 -45.20 -15.37 -27.02
N SER A 177 -46.47 -15.78 -27.06
CA SER A 177 -46.93 -17.12 -26.69
C SER A 177 -47.58 -17.89 -27.85
N SER A 178 -47.60 -17.35 -29.07
CA SER A 178 -48.20 -18.03 -30.21
C SER A 178 -47.61 -17.56 -31.55
N ALA A 179 -47.82 -18.34 -32.59
CA ALA A 179 -47.54 -17.97 -33.97
C ALA A 179 -48.67 -18.45 -34.89
N ILE A 180 -48.93 -17.69 -35.96
CA ILE A 180 -49.89 -18.05 -37.01
C ILE A 180 -49.11 -18.33 -38.29
N VAL A 181 -49.42 -19.47 -38.91
CA VAL A 181 -48.72 -19.94 -40.11
C VAL A 181 -49.74 -20.15 -41.22
N GLN A 182 -49.46 -19.57 -42.39
CA GLN A 182 -50.12 -19.95 -43.63
C GLN A 182 -49.39 -21.16 -44.19
N VAL A 183 -50.05 -22.32 -44.17
CA VAL A 183 -49.51 -23.60 -44.59
C VAL A 183 -49.98 -23.93 -45.99
N MET A 184 -49.03 -24.32 -46.81
CA MET A 184 -49.22 -24.72 -48.20
C MET A 184 -48.70 -26.14 -48.41
N LYS A 185 -49.41 -26.92 -49.23
CA LYS A 185 -49.06 -28.30 -49.59
C LYS A 185 -48.80 -28.40 -51.08
N SER A 186 -47.75 -29.11 -51.49
CA SER A 186 -47.49 -29.37 -52.90
C SER A 186 -48.63 -30.19 -53.52
N VAL A 187 -49.13 -29.78 -54.68
CA VAL A 187 -50.16 -30.54 -55.39
C VAL A 187 -49.53 -31.63 -56.26
N ALA A 188 -50.16 -32.82 -56.31
CA ALA A 188 -49.60 -34.00 -57.00
C ALA A 188 -49.58 -33.87 -58.53
N THR A 189 -50.45 -33.04 -59.10
CA THR A 189 -50.52 -32.77 -60.54
C THR A 189 -50.51 -31.26 -60.75
N VAL A 190 -49.43 -30.75 -61.34
CA VAL A 190 -49.38 -29.35 -61.79
C VAL A 190 -50.22 -29.26 -63.07
N LEU A 191 -51.43 -28.74 -62.96
CA LEU A 191 -52.17 -28.25 -64.12
C LEU A 191 -51.37 -27.08 -64.73
N ILE A 192 -51.16 -27.09 -66.04
CA ILE A 192 -50.43 -26.01 -66.73
C ILE A 192 -51.17 -24.69 -66.46
N GLY A 193 -50.53 -23.78 -65.71
CA GLY A 193 -51.09 -22.48 -65.31
C GLY A 193 -51.55 -22.38 -63.85
N ALA A 194 -51.51 -23.45 -63.05
CA ALA A 194 -51.83 -23.42 -61.63
C ALA A 194 -50.57 -23.31 -60.74
N SER A 195 -50.73 -22.77 -59.53
CA SER A 195 -49.66 -22.74 -58.52
C SER A 195 -49.25 -24.17 -58.14
N PRO A 196 -47.93 -24.47 -58.00
CA PRO A 196 -47.46 -25.79 -57.56
C PRO A 196 -47.80 -26.09 -56.09
N PHE A 197 -48.29 -25.10 -55.35
CA PHE A 197 -48.77 -25.25 -53.98
C PHE A 197 -50.21 -24.78 -53.82
N GLY A 198 -51.01 -25.57 -53.11
CA GLY A 198 -52.36 -25.24 -52.68
C GLY A 198 -52.48 -25.09 -51.18
N VAL A 199 -53.59 -24.51 -50.73
CA VAL A 199 -53.93 -24.37 -49.30
C VAL A 199 -53.95 -25.75 -48.65
N ALA A 200 -53.20 -25.93 -47.57
CA ALA A 200 -53.15 -27.20 -46.86
C ALA A 200 -54.51 -27.51 -46.19
N PRO A 201 -55.02 -28.75 -46.27
CA PRO A 201 -56.27 -29.13 -45.61
C PRO A 201 -56.09 -29.25 -44.09
N ALA A 202 -57.20 -29.24 -43.36
CA ALA A 202 -57.25 -29.50 -41.92
C ALA A 202 -56.50 -30.80 -41.56
N GLY A 203 -55.78 -30.78 -40.43
CA GLY A 203 -54.99 -31.91 -39.95
C GLY A 203 -53.60 -32.03 -40.59
N THR A 204 -53.23 -31.15 -41.52
CA THR A 204 -51.86 -31.11 -42.06
C THR A 204 -50.89 -30.61 -40.98
N PRO A 205 -49.84 -31.38 -40.60
CA PRO A 205 -48.85 -30.93 -39.64
C PRO A 205 -47.89 -29.92 -40.28
N VAL A 206 -47.48 -28.91 -39.52
CA VAL A 206 -46.46 -27.93 -39.92
C VAL A 206 -45.50 -27.70 -38.75
N THR A 207 -44.21 -27.60 -39.06
CA THR A 207 -43.18 -27.26 -38.07
C THR A 207 -42.64 -25.87 -38.38
N ILE A 208 -42.48 -25.05 -37.35
CA ILE A 208 -41.81 -23.76 -37.42
C ILE A 208 -40.56 -23.75 -36.53
N GLU A 209 -39.62 -22.90 -36.88
CA GLU A 209 -38.50 -22.53 -36.05
C GLU A 209 -38.68 -21.06 -35.64
N LEU A 210 -38.61 -20.80 -34.33
CA LEU A 210 -38.74 -19.47 -33.75
C LEU A 210 -37.42 -19.06 -33.12
N ILE A 211 -36.98 -17.84 -33.42
CA ILE A 211 -35.74 -17.23 -32.94
C ILE A 211 -36.10 -15.94 -32.20
N GLY A 212 -35.77 -15.86 -30.91
CA GLY A 212 -36.10 -14.70 -30.09
C GLY A 212 -35.56 -14.79 -28.66
N TYR A 213 -35.82 -13.76 -27.87
CA TYR A 213 -35.46 -13.66 -26.45
C TYR A 213 -36.62 -14.07 -25.55
#